data_AF-A0A0F9BCQ2-F1
#
_entry.id   AF-A0A0F9BCQ2-F1
#
_cell.length_a   1.000
_cell.length_b   1.000
_cell.length_c   1.000
_cell.angle_alpha   90.00
_cell.angle_beta   90.00
_cell.angle_gamma   90.00
#
_symmetry.space_group_name_H-M   'P 1'
#
loop_
_entity.id
_entity.type
_entity.pdbx_description
1 polymer ?
#
loop_
_entity_poly.entity_id
_entity_poly.type
_entity_poly.pdbx_seq_one_letter_code
_entity_poly.pdbx_strand_id
1 'polypeptide(L)'
;MRNELDNQGVGECSKPMWSGMGIPAGHCGKPAYGKQIQGKTFRNRFTNEIMSVDGRCTLFVPRLACPNHGGPRVRTFMDGNKWCAVKPDFVDLMESPAGFGDTREEAIKELGVSE
;
A
#
# COMPACT_ATOMS: atom_id res chain seq x y z
N MET A 1 -6.59 3.29 15.32
CA MET A 1 -6.02 3.04 13.99
C MET A 1 -5.29 1.71 14.03
N ARG A 2 -5.68 0.77 13.15
CA ARG A 2 -5.08 -0.56 13.10
C ARG A 2 -3.65 -0.48 12.55
N ASN A 3 -2.74 -1.27 13.11
CA ASN A 3 -1.33 -1.32 12.70
C ASN A 3 -1.04 -2.47 11.75
N GLU A 4 -2.03 -3.33 11.60
CA GLU A 4 -1.96 -4.64 11.00
C GLU A 4 -3.12 -4.76 10.02
N LEU A 5 -2.92 -5.59 9.01
CA LEU A 5 -3.96 -5.94 8.06
C LEU A 5 -4.92 -6.93 8.74
N ASP A 6 -6.20 -6.86 8.38
CA ASP A 6 -7.17 -7.88 8.74
C ASP A 6 -6.94 -9.19 7.95
N ASN A 7 -7.79 -10.17 8.20
CA ASN A 7 -7.77 -11.47 7.51
C ASN A 7 -8.02 -11.36 6.00
N GLN A 8 -8.47 -10.22 5.49
CA GLN A 8 -8.68 -9.96 4.06
C GLN A 8 -7.55 -9.12 3.44
N GLY A 9 -6.49 -8.85 4.21
CA GLY A 9 -5.34 -8.07 3.76
C GLY A 9 -5.61 -6.57 3.70
N VAL A 10 -6.57 -6.06 4.48
CA VAL A 10 -6.96 -4.64 4.49
C VAL A 10 -6.72 -4.01 5.85
N GLY A 11 -6.13 -2.82 5.85
CA GLY A 11 -6.01 -1.96 7.02
C GLY A 11 -6.26 -0.50 6.67
N GLU A 12 -5.88 0.42 7.55
CA GLU A 12 -6.14 1.85 7.39
C GLU A 12 -4.84 2.63 7.20
N CYS A 13 -4.82 3.53 6.22
CA CYS A 13 -3.66 4.36 5.95
C CYS A 13 -3.39 5.34 7.09
N SER A 14 -2.22 5.22 7.69
CA SER A 14 -1.76 6.03 8.82
C SER A 14 -1.01 7.30 8.43
N LYS A 15 -1.14 7.76 7.19
CA LYS A 15 -0.53 9.02 6.75
C LYS A 15 -1.09 10.16 7.60
N PRO A 16 -0.27 10.91 8.37
CA PRO A 16 -0.75 12.08 9.09
C PRO A 16 -1.20 13.14 8.10
N MET A 17 -2.38 13.69 8.35
CA MET A 17 -2.94 14.80 7.57
C MET A 17 -2.82 16.07 8.41
N TRP A 18 -2.42 17.17 7.78
CA TRP A 18 -2.26 18.46 8.45
C TRP A 18 -3.37 19.40 7.98
N SER A 19 -4.05 20.07 8.90
CA SER A 19 -4.89 21.21 8.52
C SER A 19 -4.00 22.44 8.30
N GLY A 20 -4.46 23.42 7.49
CA GLY A 20 -3.69 24.59 7.06
C GLY A 20 -3.14 25.51 8.16
N MET A 21 -3.36 25.17 9.44
CA MET A 21 -2.78 25.85 10.60
C MET A 21 -1.74 24.99 11.36
N GLY A 22 -1.21 23.93 10.75
CA GLY A 22 -0.19 23.07 11.36
C GLY A 22 -0.72 22.16 12.47
N ILE A 23 -2.04 22.05 12.62
CA ILE A 23 -2.69 21.15 13.57
C ILE A 23 -2.92 19.79 12.89
N PRO A 24 -2.58 18.65 13.51
CA PRO A 24 -2.87 17.35 12.95
C PRO A 24 -4.40 17.17 12.80
N ALA A 25 -4.87 17.00 11.56
CA ALA A 25 -6.27 16.75 11.24
C ALA A 25 -6.61 15.25 11.29
N GLY A 26 -5.86 14.48 12.09
CA GLY A 26 -5.92 13.03 12.12
C GLY A 26 -5.07 12.37 11.03
N HIS A 27 -5.56 11.24 10.53
CA HIS A 27 -4.86 10.41 9.56
C HIS A 27 -5.72 10.15 8.32
N CYS A 28 -5.09 9.78 7.21
CA CYS A 28 -5.78 9.55 5.94
C CYS A 28 -6.95 8.57 6.03
N GLY A 29 -6.82 7.46 6.76
CA GLY A 29 -7.90 6.50 7.02
C GLY A 29 -8.38 5.68 5.82
N LYS A 30 -7.93 5.97 4.60
CA LYS A 30 -8.26 5.20 3.39
C LYS A 30 -7.73 3.75 3.49
N PRO A 31 -8.34 2.79 2.78
CA PRO A 31 -7.85 1.40 2.72
C PRO A 31 -6.36 1.32 2.35
N ALA A 32 -5.64 0.51 3.11
CA ALA A 32 -4.20 0.27 2.98
C ALA A 32 -3.92 -1.23 2.94
N TYR A 33 -2.95 -1.63 2.11
CA TYR A 33 -2.67 -3.06 1.83
C TYR A 33 -1.25 -3.47 2.26
N GLY A 34 -0.60 -2.62 3.05
CA GLY A 34 0.71 -2.89 3.62
C GLY A 34 1.46 -1.62 3.99
N LYS A 35 2.76 -1.77 4.28
CA LYS A 35 3.67 -0.65 4.57
C LYS A 35 4.01 0.12 3.29
N GLN A 36 4.42 1.37 3.44
CA GLN A 36 4.91 2.20 2.34
C GLN A 36 6.05 1.49 1.60
N ILE A 37 5.96 1.41 0.27
CA ILE A 37 7.01 0.83 -0.57
C ILE A 37 8.14 1.86 -0.68
N GLN A 38 9.35 1.46 -0.28
CA GLN A 38 10.51 2.33 -0.37
C GLN A 38 11.00 2.38 -1.82
N GLY A 39 10.76 3.51 -2.48
CA GLY A 39 11.29 3.80 -3.81
C GLY A 39 12.65 4.48 -3.75
N LYS A 40 13.37 4.50 -4.88
CA LYS A 40 14.53 5.39 -5.03
C LYS A 40 14.04 6.83 -5.00
N THR A 41 14.71 7.67 -4.22
CA THR A 41 14.44 9.11 -4.17
C THR A 41 15.59 9.90 -4.75
N PHE A 42 15.30 11.05 -5.33
CA PHE A 42 16.30 12.03 -5.75
C PHE A 42 15.97 13.40 -5.15
N ARG A 43 16.99 14.21 -4.92
CA ARG A 43 16.81 15.60 -4.50
C ARG A 43 16.71 16.47 -5.75
N ASN A 44 15.58 17.14 -5.93
CA ASN A 44 15.41 18.12 -6.99
C ASN A 44 16.38 19.28 -6.77
N ARG A 45 17.22 19.58 -7.76
CA ARG A 45 18.27 20.61 -7.66
C ARG A 45 17.69 22.03 -7.56
N PHE A 46 16.53 22.28 -8.16
CA PHE A 46 15.92 23.61 -8.25
C PHE A 46 15.06 23.92 -7.02
N THR A 47 14.28 22.95 -6.53
CA THR A 47 13.39 23.15 -5.38
C THR A 47 13.99 22.66 -4.05
N ASN A 48 15.12 21.94 -4.09
CA ASN A 48 15.72 21.24 -2.96
C ASN A 48 14.85 20.13 -2.33
N GLU A 49 13.71 19.80 -2.92
CA GLU A 49 12.75 18.80 -2.43
C GLU A 49 13.22 17.37 -2.72
N ILE A 50 12.79 16.41 -1.88
CA ILE A 50 13.01 14.98 -2.11
C ILE A 50 11.82 14.41 -2.87
N MET A 51 12.07 13.97 -4.09
CA MET A 51 11.07 13.40 -5.00
C MET A 51 11.33 11.91 -5.23
N SER A 52 10.27 11.12 -5.39
CA SER A 52 10.40 9.71 -5.73
C SER A 52 10.64 9.56 -7.22
N VAL A 53 11.53 8.64 -7.61
CA VAL A 53 11.83 8.36 -9.03
C VAL A 53 10.62 7.75 -9.74
N ASP A 54 9.80 6.99 -9.03
CA ASP A 54 8.61 6.30 -9.51
C ASP A 54 7.30 7.10 -9.32
N GLY A 55 7.40 8.36 -8.91
CA GLY A 55 6.25 9.23 -8.64
C GLY A 55 5.46 8.87 -7.38
N ARG A 56 5.94 7.97 -6.52
CA ARG A 56 5.30 7.65 -5.24
C ARG A 56 5.49 8.75 -4.20
N CYS A 57 4.64 8.71 -3.17
CA CYS A 57 4.76 9.61 -2.03
C CYS A 57 6.09 9.37 -1.30
N THR A 58 6.92 10.40 -1.18
CA THR A 58 8.18 10.37 -0.40
C THR A 58 7.97 10.69 1.07
N LEU A 59 6.79 11.18 1.43
CA LEU A 59 6.52 11.67 2.78
C LEU A 59 6.25 10.50 3.73
N PHE A 60 6.79 10.60 4.94
CA PHE A 60 6.72 9.57 5.98
C PHE A 60 5.28 9.09 6.27
N VAL A 61 5.09 7.78 6.24
CA VAL A 61 3.89 7.07 6.74
C VAL A 61 4.31 6.15 7.89
N PRO A 62 3.82 6.34 9.12
CA PRO A 62 4.33 5.62 10.30
C PRO A 62 3.99 4.12 10.34
N ARG A 63 2.93 3.69 9.64
CA ARG A 63 2.43 2.31 9.68
C ARG A 63 1.99 1.82 8.28
N LEU A 64 0.69 1.64 8.06
CA LEU A 64 0.15 1.21 6.77
C LEU A 64 -0.08 2.41 5.84
N ALA A 65 0.15 2.21 4.55
CA ALA A 65 -0.02 3.22 3.52
C ALA A 65 -1.09 2.79 2.51
N CYS A 66 -1.96 3.71 2.10
CA CYS A 66 -2.82 3.49 0.93
C CYS A 66 -2.01 3.71 -0.35
N PRO A 67 -2.48 3.22 -1.51
CA PRO A 67 -1.82 3.43 -2.80
C PRO A 67 -1.44 4.88 -3.09
N ASN A 68 -2.29 5.83 -2.70
CA ASN A 68 -2.07 7.26 -2.92
C ASN A 68 -0.98 7.87 -2.01
N HIS A 69 -0.65 7.18 -0.92
CA HIS A 69 0.43 7.55 0.00
C HIS A 69 1.61 6.57 -0.08
N GLY A 70 1.78 5.90 -1.23
CA GLY A 70 2.94 5.05 -1.51
C GLY A 70 2.85 3.64 -0.95
N GLY A 71 1.65 3.19 -0.54
CA GLY A 71 1.43 1.80 -0.16
C GLY A 71 1.23 0.85 -1.34
N PRO A 72 1.17 -0.46 -1.07
CA PRO A 72 0.92 -1.49 -2.06
C PRO A 72 -0.40 -1.26 -2.78
N ARG A 73 -0.46 -1.70 -4.04
CA ARG A 73 -1.69 -1.73 -4.84
C ARG A 73 -2.33 -3.11 -4.86
N VAL A 74 -1.73 -4.07 -4.16
CA VAL A 74 -2.20 -5.45 -4.08
C VAL A 74 -2.57 -5.79 -2.65
N ARG A 75 -3.74 -6.38 -2.45
CA ARG A 75 -4.15 -7.02 -1.20
C ARG A 75 -3.52 -8.39 -1.14
N THR A 76 -2.82 -8.68 -0.04
CA THR A 76 -2.27 -10.02 0.20
C THR A 76 -2.68 -10.53 1.57
N PHE A 77 -3.16 -11.77 1.63
CA PHE A 77 -3.58 -12.42 2.87
C PHE A 77 -3.38 -13.93 2.78
N MET A 78 -3.35 -14.60 3.92
CA MET A 78 -3.29 -16.06 4.00
C MET A 78 -4.69 -16.65 3.93
N ASP A 79 -4.89 -17.65 3.07
CA ASP A 79 -6.08 -18.49 3.05
C ASP A 79 -5.65 -19.97 3.16
N GLY A 80 -6.00 -20.60 4.27
CA GLY A 80 -5.47 -21.91 4.65
C GLY A 80 -3.94 -21.90 4.76
N ASN A 81 -3.28 -22.64 3.87
CA ASN A 81 -1.82 -22.77 3.81
C ASN A 81 -1.17 -22.00 2.64
N LYS A 82 -1.92 -21.15 1.93
CA LYS A 82 -1.41 -20.40 0.78
C LYS A 82 -1.58 -18.91 0.95
N TRP A 83 -0.68 -18.16 0.33
CA TRP A 83 -0.84 -16.73 0.12
C TRP A 83 -1.78 -16.48 -1.06
N CYS A 84 -2.70 -15.55 -0.88
CA CYS A 84 -3.57 -15.02 -1.92
C CYS A 84 -3.18 -13.57 -2.20
N ALA A 85 -3.14 -13.19 -3.47
CA ALA A 85 -2.93 -11.82 -3.93
C ALA A 85 -4.09 -11.41 -4.83
N VAL A 86 -4.73 -10.27 -4.52
CA VAL A 86 -5.86 -9.74 -5.28
C VAL A 86 -5.75 -8.23 -5.45
N LYS A 87 -6.42 -7.69 -6.46
CA LYS A 87 -6.51 -6.23 -6.65
C LYS A 87 -7.44 -5.59 -5.61
N PRO A 88 -7.35 -4.26 -5.40
CA PRO A 88 -8.18 -3.54 -4.43
C PRO A 88 -9.68 -3.66 -4.70
N ASP A 89 -10.06 -3.83 -5.97
CA ASP A 89 -11.40 -3.95 -6.52
C ASP A 89 -11.86 -5.40 -6.70
N PHE A 90 -11.14 -6.37 -6.14
CA PHE A 90 -11.50 -7.79 -6.20
C PHE A 90 -12.91 -8.05 -5.65
N VAL A 91 -13.74 -8.72 -6.46
CA VAL A 91 -15.10 -9.14 -6.11
C VAL A 91 -15.11 -10.60 -5.67
N ASP A 92 -14.81 -11.52 -6.58
CA ASP A 92 -14.67 -12.96 -6.34
C ASP A 92 -13.78 -13.62 -7.40
N LEU A 93 -13.54 -14.94 -7.27
CA LEU A 93 -12.66 -15.70 -8.16
C LEU A 93 -13.21 -15.91 -9.58
N MET A 94 -14.53 -15.76 -9.77
CA MET A 94 -15.17 -15.92 -11.07
C MET A 94 -15.11 -14.63 -11.87
N GLU A 95 -15.15 -13.48 -11.20
CA GLU A 95 -15.18 -12.16 -11.82
C GLU A 95 -13.82 -11.45 -11.82
N SER A 96 -12.93 -11.78 -10.89
CA SER A 96 -11.67 -11.06 -10.67
C SER A 96 -10.45 -11.98 -10.72
N PRO A 97 -9.34 -11.52 -11.32
CA PRO A 97 -8.09 -12.26 -11.27
C PRO A 97 -7.54 -12.30 -9.84
N ALA A 98 -6.99 -13.45 -9.47
CA ALA A 98 -6.29 -13.70 -8.23
C ALA A 98 -4.99 -14.45 -8.51
N GLY A 99 -3.99 -14.25 -7.66
CA GLY A 99 -2.76 -15.03 -7.64
C GLY A 99 -2.61 -15.78 -6.32
N PHE A 100 -1.95 -16.93 -6.37
CA PHE A 100 -1.74 -17.85 -5.27
C PHE A 100 -0.25 -18.24 -5.20
N GLY A 101 0.23 -18.53 -4.00
CA GLY A 101 1.63 -18.89 -3.82
C GLY A 101 1.92 -19.48 -2.45
N ASP A 102 3.07 -20.13 -2.31
CA ASP A 102 3.56 -20.55 -1.00
C ASP A 102 4.25 -19.37 -0.29
N THR A 103 4.63 -18.33 -1.05
CA THR A 103 5.09 -17.03 -0.56
C THR A 103 4.21 -15.87 -1.05
N ARG A 104 4.31 -14.72 -0.36
CA ARG A 104 3.58 -13.49 -0.73
C ARG A 104 4.00 -13.01 -2.13
N GLU A 105 5.30 -13.08 -2.42
CA GLU A 105 5.89 -12.64 -3.68
C GLU A 105 5.44 -13.51 -4.86
N GLU A 106 5.32 -14.82 -4.67
CA GLU A 106 4.78 -15.75 -5.67
C GLU A 106 3.33 -15.44 -6.01
N ALA A 107 2.49 -15.22 -4.99
CA ALA A 107 1.08 -14.86 -5.21
C ALA A 107 0.95 -13.55 -5.99
N ILE A 108 1.72 -12.52 -5.65
CA ILE A 108 1.74 -11.23 -6.38
C ILE A 108 2.21 -11.45 -7.84
N LYS A 109 3.23 -12.28 -8.05
CA LYS A 109 3.75 -12.59 -9.38
C LYS A 109 2.70 -13.33 -10.22
N GLU A 110 1.98 -14.29 -9.65
CA GLU A 110 0.92 -15.02 -10.36
C GLU A 110 -0.27 -14.10 -10.73
N LEU A 111 -0.61 -13.14 -9.87
CA LEU A 111 -1.62 -12.10 -10.20
C LEU A 111 -1.21 -11.25 -11.42
N GLY A 112 0.08 -11.22 -11.78
CA GLY A 112 0.58 -10.55 -12.97
C GLY A 112 0.72 -9.03 -12.83
N VAL A 113 0.95 -8.54 -11.62
CA VAL A 113 1.11 -7.11 -11.32
C VAL A 113 2.52 -6.81 -10.83
N SER A 114 3.06 -5.67 -11.24
CA SER A 114 4.33 -5.14 -10.72
C SER A 114 4.05 -4.08 -9.63
N GLU A 115 4.67 -4.27 -8.47
CA GLU A 115 4.72 -3.31 -7.37
C GLU A 115 5.95 -2.41 -7.41
#